data_AF-A0A970J7A4-F1
#
_entry.id   AF-A0A970J7A4-F1
#
_cell.length_a   1.000
_cell.length_b   1.000
_cell.length_c   1.000
_cell.angle_alpha   90.00
_cell.angle_beta   90.00
_cell.angle_gamma   90.00
#
_symmetry.space_group_name_H-M   'P 1'
#
loop_
_entity.id
_entity.type
_entity.pdbx_description
1 polymer ?
#
loop_
_entity_poly.entity_id
_entity_poly.type
_entity_poly.pdbx_seq_one_letter_code
_entity_poly.pdbx_strand_id
1 'polypeptide(L)'
;MSAQTGNVEGGLGAVFAQQQWGVTGYVQYKLPFLFGRVQLDLLHDQRWVPQLALGIPLAWRQFRLEPQLGLSFEKDKPMQTRLGLRVQYGF
;
A
#
# COMPACT_ATOMS: atom_id res chain seq x y z
N MET A 1 5.40 13.33 -1.31
CA MET A 1 5.75 13.81 0.04
C MET A 1 5.16 12.82 1.05
N SER A 2 5.90 12.43 2.09
CA SER A 2 5.38 11.62 3.19
C SER A 2 5.80 12.20 4.53
N ALA A 3 5.02 11.90 5.56
CA ALA A 3 5.27 12.28 6.95
C ALA A 3 5.00 11.06 7.83
N GLN A 4 5.88 10.83 8.82
CA GLN A 4 5.76 9.73 9.76
C GLN A 4 5.67 10.26 11.19
N THR A 5 4.75 9.71 11.97
CA THR A 5 4.63 9.94 13.40
C THR A 5 4.42 8.60 14.12
N GLY A 6 5.43 8.18 14.88
CA GLY A 6 5.46 6.86 15.51
C GLY A 6 5.19 5.72 14.53
N ASN A 7 4.09 5.01 14.76
CA ASN A 7 3.65 3.85 13.97
C ASN A 7 2.81 4.22 12.73
N VAL A 8 2.46 5.49 12.55
CA VAL A 8 1.64 5.98 11.43
C VAL A 8 2.52 6.72 10.44
N GLU A 9 2.36 6.43 9.15
CA GLU A 9 2.99 7.18 8.07
C GLU A 9 1.94 7.51 7.00
N GLY A 10 1.84 8.78 6.65
CA GLY A 10 0.96 9.25 5.58
C GLY A 10 1.78 9.81 4.43
N GLY A 11 1.28 9.69 3.20
CA GLY A 11 1.93 10.30 2.05
C GLY A 11 1.00 10.59 0.91
N LEU A 12 1.41 11.56 0.10
CA LEU A 12 0.77 11.98 -1.14
C LEU A 12 1.79 11.91 -2.27
N GLY A 13 1.35 11.53 -3.47
CA GLY A 13 2.20 11.42 -4.64
C GLY A 13 1.43 11.39 -5.94
N ALA A 14 2.16 11.19 -7.04
CA ALA A 14 1.59 10.86 -8.33
C ALA A 14 1.58 9.34 -8.51
N VAL A 15 0.58 8.83 -9.24
CA VAL A 15 0.49 7.43 -9.63
C VAL A 15 0.30 7.35 -11.14
N PHE A 16 0.91 6.35 -11.76
CA PHE A 16 0.66 6.01 -13.15
C PHE A 16 0.10 4.59 -13.20
N ALA A 17 -1.18 4.46 -13.56
CA ALA A 17 -1.87 3.18 -13.61
C ALA A 17 -2.83 3.17 -14.80
N GLN A 18 -2.99 2.00 -15.44
CA GLN A 18 -3.88 1.84 -16.60
C GLN A 18 -3.62 2.88 -17.72
N GLN A 19 -2.35 3.19 -17.98
CA GLN A 19 -1.90 4.21 -18.95
C GLN A 19 -2.33 5.65 -18.65
N GLN A 20 -2.72 5.95 -17.41
CA GLN A 20 -3.14 7.28 -17.00
C GLN A 20 -2.38 7.77 -15.78
N TRP A 21 -2.14 9.07 -15.74
CA TRP A 21 -1.63 9.75 -14.56
C TRP A 21 -2.76 10.01 -13.56
N GLY A 22 -2.40 10.05 -12.29
CA GLY A 22 -3.30 10.34 -11.20
C GLY A 22 -2.55 10.85 -9.99
N VAL A 23 -3.32 11.17 -8.96
CA VAL A 23 -2.82 11.50 -7.63
C VAL A 23 -3.11 10.32 -6.73
N THR A 24 -2.15 9.98 -5.87
CA THR A 24 -2.31 8.95 -4.86
C THR A 24 -2.12 9.54 -3.47
N GLY A 25 -2.94 9.09 -2.55
CA GLY A 25 -2.76 9.33 -1.12
C GLY A 25 -2.78 8.01 -0.38
N TYR A 26 -1.93 7.87 0.64
CA TYR A 26 -1.93 6.70 1.49
C TYR A 26 -1.72 7.06 2.95
N VAL A 27 -2.23 6.18 3.80
CA VAL A 27 -1.91 6.11 5.21
C VAL A 27 -1.54 4.66 5.51
N GLN A 28 -0.42 4.47 6.18
CA GLN A 28 0.04 3.16 6.62
C GLN A 28 0.28 3.17 8.12
N TYR A 29 0.04 2.02 8.72
CA TYR A 29 0.25 1.74 10.13
C TYR A 29 1.14 0.51 10.27
N LYS A 30 2.19 0.63 11.07
CA LYS A 30 3.19 -0.42 11.32
C LYS A 30 3.24 -0.75 12.81
N LEU A 31 2.88 -1.98 13.14
CA LEU A 31 3.12 -2.63 14.43
C LEU A 31 4.23 -3.69 14.26
N PRO A 32 4.83 -4.17 15.36
CA PRO A 32 5.89 -5.19 15.30
C PRO A 32 5.52 -6.47 14.55
N PHE A 33 4.23 -6.85 14.55
CA PHE A 33 3.73 -8.09 13.93
C PHE A 33 2.57 -7.86 12.95
N LEU A 34 2.23 -6.61 12.64
CA LEU A 34 1.13 -6.29 11.74
C LEU A 34 1.40 -5.00 10.98
N PHE A 35 1.16 -5.04 9.69
CA PHE A 35 1.19 -3.89 8.80
C PHE A 35 -0.19 -3.71 8.18
N GLY A 36 -0.66 -2.47 8.13
CA GLY A 36 -1.85 -2.09 7.39
C GLY A 36 -1.60 -0.84 6.57
N ARG A 37 -2.12 -0.79 5.34
CA ARG A 37 -2.07 0.39 4.49
C ARG A 37 -3.39 0.59 3.78
N VAL A 38 -3.88 1.81 3.83
CA VAL A 38 -4.98 2.28 3.02
C VAL A 38 -4.40 3.25 2.01
N GLN A 39 -4.68 3.03 0.74
CA GLN A 39 -4.27 3.89 -0.36
C GLN A 39 -5.50 4.24 -1.19
N LEU A 40 -5.54 5.46 -1.70
CA LEU A 40 -6.59 5.95 -2.56
C LEU A 40 -5.95 6.62 -3.77
N ASP A 41 -6.19 6.03 -4.93
CA ASP A 41 -5.71 6.56 -6.20
C ASP A 41 -6.87 7.25 -6.91
N LEU A 42 -6.64 8.50 -7.32
CA LEU A 42 -7.53 9.29 -8.16
C LEU A 42 -6.89 9.46 -9.54
N LEU A 43 -7.40 8.74 -10.54
CA LEU A 43 -6.93 8.82 -11.91
C LEU A 43 -7.53 10.03 -12.64
N HIS A 44 -6.89 10.46 -13.73
CA HIS A 44 -7.28 11.66 -14.48
C HIS A 44 -8.72 11.63 -14.99
N ASP A 45 -9.28 10.45 -15.24
CA ASP A 45 -10.67 10.26 -15.66
C ASP A 45 -11.66 10.14 -14.49
N GLN A 46 -11.28 10.70 -13.33
CA GLN A 46 -12.10 10.74 -12.11
C GLN A 46 -12.40 9.36 -11.52
N ARG A 47 -11.63 8.34 -11.89
CA ARG A 47 -11.73 7.02 -11.26
C ARG A 47 -11.02 7.00 -9.91
N TRP A 48 -11.78 6.60 -8.90
CA TRP A 48 -11.30 6.36 -7.56
C TRP A 48 -11.01 4.88 -7.39
N VAL A 49 -9.79 4.55 -7.01
CA VAL A 49 -9.36 3.16 -6.79
C VAL A 49 -8.84 3.03 -5.35
N PRO A 50 -9.75 2.76 -4.38
CA PRO A 50 -9.34 2.38 -3.04
C PRO A 50 -8.54 1.07 -3.05
N GLN A 51 -7.45 1.07 -2.29
CA GLN A 51 -6.59 -0.09 -2.09
C GLN A 51 -6.34 -0.29 -0.61
N LEU A 52 -6.45 -1.53 -0.16
CA LEU A 52 -6.13 -1.95 1.20
C LEU A 52 -5.00 -2.97 1.11
N ALA A 53 -3.99 -2.85 1.95
CA ALA A 53 -2.96 -3.86 2.10
C ALA A 53 -2.81 -4.21 3.57
N LEU A 54 -2.77 -5.50 3.87
CA LEU A 54 -2.52 -6.04 5.20
C LEU A 54 -1.36 -7.01 5.11
N GLY A 55 -0.42 -6.97 6.06
CA GLY A 55 0.73 -7.85 6.02
C GLY A 55 1.31 -8.15 7.40
N ILE A 56 2.18 -9.15 7.46
CA ILE A 56 2.82 -9.58 8.70
C ILE A 56 4.33 -9.41 8.52
N PRO A 57 4.96 -8.42 9.17
CA PRO A 57 6.41 -8.30 9.16
C PRO A 57 7.04 -9.44 9.96
N LEU A 58 7.89 -10.21 9.28
CA LEU A 58 8.69 -11.29 9.84
C LEU A 58 10.16 -10.88 9.75
N ALA A 59 10.78 -10.69 10.90
CA ALA A 59 12.22 -10.45 10.99
C ALA A 59 12.96 -11.79 10.98
N TRP A 60 13.83 -12.00 9.99
CA TRP A 60 14.69 -13.18 9.90
C TRP A 60 16.13 -12.77 9.63
N ARG A 61 16.97 -12.81 10.67
CA ARG A 61 18.37 -12.36 10.61
C ARG A 61 18.45 -10.92 10.08
N GLN A 62 19.10 -10.73 8.94
CA GLN A 62 19.27 -9.44 8.24
C GLN A 62 18.14 -9.12 7.27
N PHE A 63 17.13 -10.00 7.17
CA PHE A 63 16.02 -9.85 6.24
C PHE A 63 14.74 -9.50 7.00
N ARG A 64 13.94 -8.60 6.43
CA ARG A 64 12.56 -8.38 6.79
C ARG A 64 11.69 -8.86 5.64
N LEU A 65 10.92 -9.90 5.92
CA LEU A 65 9.94 -10.48 5.02
C LEU A 65 8.56 -9.96 5.41
N GLU A 66 7.81 -9.42 4.46
CA GLU A 66 6.49 -8.85 4.68
C GLU A 66 5.52 -9.48 3.65
N PRO A 67 5.01 -10.70 3.91
CA PRO A 67 3.85 -11.21 3.20
C PRO A 67 2.69 -10.24 3.37
N GLN A 68 2.02 -9.91 2.27
CA GLN A 68 0.93 -8.95 2.24
C GLN A 68 -0.21 -9.43 1.34
N LEU A 69 -1.43 -9.20 1.80
CA LEU A 69 -2.67 -9.32 1.08
C LEU A 69 -3.12 -7.91 0.68
N GLY A 70 -3.14 -7.66 -0.62
CA GLY A 70 -3.69 -6.45 -1.23
C GLY A 70 -5.10 -6.68 -1.74
N LEU A 71 -5.99 -5.74 -1.49
CA LEU A 71 -7.34 -5.65 -2.03
C LEU A 71 -7.45 -4.34 -2.80
N SER A 72 -7.96 -4.38 -4.02
CA SER A 72 -8.25 -3.18 -4.82
C SER A 72 -9.71 -3.17 -5.20
N PHE A 73 -10.35 -2.04 -4.94
CA PHE A 73 -11.74 -1.79 -5.26
C PHE A 73 -11.75 -0.76 -6.38
N GLU A 74 -12.30 -1.12 -7.53
CA GLU A 74 -12.53 -0.19 -8.62
C GLU A 74 -14.02 -0.25 -8.94
N LYS A 75 -14.62 0.92 -9.17
CA LYS A 75 -16.04 1.00 -9.50
C LYS A 75 -16.33 0.13 -10.73
N ASP A 76 -17.45 -0.60 -10.68
CA ASP A 76 -17.91 -1.48 -11.77
C ASP A 76 -16.96 -2.63 -12.15
N LYS A 77 -15.99 -2.95 -11.27
CA LYS A 77 -15.12 -4.13 -11.40
C LYS A 77 -15.19 -5.02 -10.16
N PRO A 78 -14.99 -6.34 -10.33
CA PRO A 78 -14.87 -7.23 -9.17
C PRO A 78 -13.68 -6.81 -8.30
N MET A 79 -13.81 -7.01 -6.99
CA MET A 79 -12.71 -6.81 -6.05
C MET A 79 -11.49 -7.62 -6.49
N GLN A 80 -10.36 -6.94 -6.70
CA GLN A 80 -9.12 -7.61 -7.06
C GLN A 80 -8.34 -7.93 -5.80
N THR A 81 -8.04 -9.21 -5.62
CA THR A 81 -7.17 -9.68 -4.54
C THR A 81 -5.78 -9.96 -5.11
N ARG A 82 -4.73 -9.47 -4.43
CA ARG A 82 -3.34 -9.72 -4.79
C ARG A 82 -2.57 -10.20 -3.57
N LEU A 83 -1.87 -11.32 -3.71
CA LEU A 83 -0.89 -11.76 -2.74
C LEU A 83 0.48 -11.25 -3.17
N GLY A 84 1.23 -10.68 -2.22
CA GLY A 84 2.57 -10.19 -2.46
C GLY A 84 3.49 -10.54 -1.31
N LEU A 85 4.79 -10.51 -1.57
CA LEU A 85 5.82 -10.63 -0.56
C LEU A 85 6.78 -9.48 -0.77
N ARG A 86 6.91 -8.60 0.22
CA ARG A 86 7.95 -7.58 0.24
C ARG A 86 9.15 -8.12 1.00
N VAL A 87 10.33 -7.98 0.42
CA VAL A 87 11.59 -8.36 1.05
C VAL A 87 12.43 -7.10 1.18
N GLN A 88 12.88 -6.81 2.40
CA GLN A 88 13.80 -5.72 2.69
C GLN A 88 15.04 -6.30 3.37
N TYR A 89 16.21 -5.86 2.93
CA TYR A 89 17.48 -6.20 3.57
C TYR A 89 17.87 -5.07 4.52
N GLY A 90 18.12 -5.40 5.79
CA GLY A 90 18.60 -4.47 6.80
C GLY A 90 20.10 -4.67 7.05
N PHE A 91 20.87 -3.60 6.86
CA PHE A 91 22.28 -3.49 7.23
C PHE A 91 22.44 -2.92 8.64
#